data_AF-A0A8E0I3I3-F1
#
_entry.id   AF-A0A8E0I3I3-F1
#
_cell.length_a   1.000
_cell.length_b   1.000
_cell.length_c   1.000
_cell.angle_alpha   90.00
_cell.angle_beta   90.00
_cell.angle_gamma   90.00
#
_symmetry.space_group_name_H-M   'P 1'
#
loop_
_entity.id
_entity.type
_entity.pdbx_description
1 polymer ?
#
loop_
_entity_poly.entity_id
_entity_poly.type
_entity_poly.pdbx_seq_one_letter_code
_entity_poly.pdbx_strand_id
1 'polypeptide(L)'
;MAGPDTKWNAADNFVSATDADGNGIDAKSVNVSGSVDPTKPGDYEVTYSYTDAGGNQVSAKATITVVSTKASIKAKDSTLVAGPDTKWNAADNFVSATDADGTGIDFKNVNVSGSVDPTKPGKYEVTYSYTDAGGNQVSAKATITVVSSKANINGHDSTIDQGDSWTPQNNFDGGTDAEGNVIDFREIVVEGTVDSNVPGKYKVTYSYTDQEGNVFQKTVTITVLAKHSNPTNPTNPTNPTNPTNPTNPTIPTDSTQTVISGNSGTRLPHTGEREGIEASLWGGLIVAISTLLGILGIDRKRKQN
;
A
#
# COMPACT_ATOMS: atom_id res chain seq x y z
N MET A 1 -31.78 -20.14 -26.15
CA MET A 1 -30.75 -20.50 -25.14
C MET A 1 -31.45 -21.13 -23.95
N ALA A 2 -30.80 -21.98 -23.16
CA ALA A 2 -31.29 -22.33 -21.83
C ALA A 2 -31.11 -21.15 -20.86
N GLY A 3 -32.04 -20.94 -19.93
CA GLY A 3 -31.84 -20.00 -18.82
C GLY A 3 -33.11 -19.72 -18.02
N PRO A 4 -33.00 -19.20 -16.77
CA PRO A 4 -34.12 -19.03 -15.86
C PRO A 4 -35.20 -18.04 -16.32
N ASP A 5 -34.82 -17.02 -17.10
CA ASP A 5 -35.77 -16.02 -17.65
C ASP A 5 -36.28 -16.39 -19.05
N THR A 6 -35.74 -17.47 -19.64
CA THR A 6 -36.12 -17.92 -20.99
C THR A 6 -37.53 -18.50 -20.98
N LYS A 7 -38.35 -18.10 -21.96
CA LYS A 7 -39.72 -18.56 -22.14
C LYS A 7 -39.89 -19.17 -23.54
N TRP A 8 -40.85 -20.07 -23.66
CA TRP A 8 -41.23 -20.72 -24.91
C TRP A 8 -42.74 -20.83 -25.00
N ASN A 9 -43.29 -20.55 -26.17
CA ASN A 9 -44.71 -20.72 -26.49
C ASN A 9 -44.84 -21.63 -27.72
N ALA A 10 -45.90 -22.43 -27.78
CA ALA A 10 -46.16 -23.27 -28.94
C ALA A 10 -46.36 -22.48 -30.25
N ALA A 11 -46.84 -21.24 -30.16
CA ALA A 11 -46.97 -20.34 -31.30
C ALA A 11 -45.61 -19.98 -31.93
N ASP A 12 -44.53 -19.94 -31.15
CA ASP A 12 -43.18 -19.56 -31.59
C ASP A 12 -42.59 -20.55 -32.61
N ASN A 13 -43.17 -21.75 -32.72
CA ASN A 13 -42.74 -22.84 -33.60
C ASN A 13 -43.87 -23.37 -34.51
N PHE A 14 -45.04 -22.73 -34.51
CA PHE A 14 -46.14 -23.05 -35.42
C PHE A 14 -46.01 -22.21 -36.71
N VAL A 15 -45.85 -22.87 -37.85
CA VAL A 15 -45.72 -22.19 -39.15
C VAL A 15 -47.09 -21.98 -39.81
N SER A 16 -47.84 -23.06 -40.01
CA SER A 16 -49.15 -23.07 -40.66
C SER A 16 -49.82 -24.43 -40.56
N ALA A 17 -51.14 -24.47 -40.61
CA ALA A 17 -51.93 -25.67 -40.91
C ALA A 17 -53.08 -25.29 -41.84
N THR A 18 -53.60 -26.25 -42.61
CA THR A 18 -54.75 -26.07 -43.51
C THR A 18 -55.78 -27.16 -43.34
N ASP A 19 -57.05 -26.85 -43.63
CA ASP A 19 -58.13 -27.85 -43.70
C ASP A 19 -58.13 -28.63 -45.03
N ALA A 20 -59.14 -29.47 -45.24
CA ALA A 20 -59.29 -30.29 -46.43
C ALA A 20 -59.61 -29.51 -47.72
N ASP A 21 -60.15 -28.29 -47.59
CA ASP A 21 -60.43 -27.38 -48.71
C ASP A 21 -59.23 -26.44 -49.00
N GLY A 22 -58.21 -26.45 -48.13
CA GLY A 22 -56.99 -25.65 -48.23
C GLY A 22 -57.03 -24.31 -47.48
N ASN A 23 -58.07 -24.04 -46.67
CA ASN A 23 -58.14 -22.81 -45.88
C ASN A 23 -57.16 -22.87 -44.70
N GLY A 24 -56.57 -21.73 -44.34
CA GLY A 24 -55.63 -21.63 -43.21
C GLY A 24 -56.32 -21.75 -41.84
N ILE A 25 -55.73 -22.54 -40.94
CA ILE A 25 -56.20 -22.77 -39.58
C ILE A 25 -55.43 -21.87 -38.60
N ASP A 26 -56.13 -21.13 -37.73
CA ASP A 26 -55.52 -20.33 -36.65
C ASP A 26 -54.81 -21.27 -35.65
N ALA A 27 -53.62 -20.90 -35.19
CA ALA A 27 -52.84 -21.67 -34.21
C ALA A 27 -53.62 -22.01 -32.93
N LYS A 28 -54.61 -21.18 -32.54
CA LYS A 28 -55.51 -21.42 -31.39
C LYS A 28 -56.49 -22.57 -31.59
N SER A 29 -56.73 -22.98 -32.84
CA SER A 29 -57.57 -24.13 -33.21
C SER A 29 -56.77 -25.43 -33.37
N VAL A 30 -55.45 -25.40 -33.13
CA VAL A 30 -54.55 -26.56 -33.21
C VAL A 30 -54.27 -27.07 -31.80
N ASN A 31 -54.52 -28.36 -31.57
CA ASN A 31 -54.21 -29.03 -30.32
C ASN A 31 -52.70 -29.30 -30.24
N VAL A 32 -52.05 -28.75 -29.21
CA VAL A 32 -50.62 -28.93 -28.96
C VAL A 32 -50.41 -29.91 -27.81
N SER A 33 -49.46 -30.83 -27.98
CA SER A 33 -49.05 -31.80 -26.95
C SER A 33 -47.53 -31.96 -26.91
N GLY A 34 -47.02 -32.41 -25.77
CA GLY A 34 -45.61 -32.24 -25.40
C GLY A 34 -45.37 -30.91 -24.66
N SER A 35 -44.14 -30.71 -24.18
CA SER A 35 -43.72 -29.48 -23.50
C SER A 35 -42.23 -29.24 -23.70
N VAL A 36 -41.84 -27.96 -23.73
CA VAL A 36 -40.44 -27.53 -23.75
C VAL A 36 -40.09 -26.99 -22.37
N ASP A 37 -38.93 -27.37 -21.82
CA ASP A 37 -38.38 -26.78 -20.60
C ASP A 37 -37.22 -25.84 -20.97
N PRO A 38 -37.48 -24.53 -21.15
CA PRO A 38 -36.45 -23.57 -21.57
C PRO A 38 -35.36 -23.33 -20.51
N THR A 39 -35.45 -23.93 -19.32
CA THR A 39 -34.39 -23.87 -18.30
C THR A 39 -33.34 -24.98 -18.48
N LYS A 40 -33.62 -26.01 -19.29
CA LYS A 40 -32.78 -27.20 -19.42
C LYS A 40 -32.33 -27.42 -20.88
N PRO A 41 -31.02 -27.59 -21.14
CA PRO A 41 -30.55 -27.98 -22.46
C PRO A 41 -31.03 -29.38 -22.86
N GLY A 42 -31.47 -29.54 -24.11
CA GLY A 42 -32.00 -30.79 -24.65
C GLY A 42 -32.89 -30.57 -25.88
N ASP A 43 -33.25 -31.67 -26.55
CA ASP A 43 -34.22 -31.68 -27.65
C ASP A 43 -35.61 -32.04 -27.12
N TYR A 44 -36.60 -31.19 -27.40
CA TYR A 44 -37.98 -31.34 -26.95
C TYR A 44 -38.91 -31.58 -28.14
N GLU A 45 -39.66 -32.68 -28.12
CA GLU A 45 -40.63 -32.97 -29.17
C GLU A 45 -42.01 -32.38 -28.81
N VAL A 46 -42.57 -31.60 -29.73
CA VAL A 46 -43.91 -31.01 -29.63
C VAL A 46 -44.73 -31.48 -30.81
N THR A 47 -45.90 -32.06 -30.54
CA THR A 47 -46.85 -32.53 -31.56
C THR A 47 -48.02 -31.56 -31.67
N TYR A 48 -48.14 -30.95 -32.85
CA TYR A 48 -49.29 -30.15 -33.27
C TYR A 48 -50.29 -31.08 -33.97
N SER A 49 -51.58 -30.95 -33.67
CA SER A 49 -52.62 -31.76 -34.31
C SER A 49 -53.93 -31.00 -34.48
N TYR A 50 -54.62 -31.30 -35.58
CA TYR A 50 -55.92 -30.74 -35.89
C TYR A 50 -56.89 -31.88 -36.24
N THR A 51 -58.15 -31.73 -35.84
CA THR A 51 -59.22 -32.68 -36.16
C THR A 51 -60.32 -31.92 -36.87
N ASP A 52 -60.69 -32.37 -38.08
CA ASP A 52 -61.74 -31.75 -38.86
C ASP A 52 -63.17 -32.06 -38.33
N ALA A 53 -64.19 -31.45 -38.93
CA ALA A 53 -65.59 -31.67 -38.57
C ALA A 53 -66.11 -33.09 -38.90
N GLY A 54 -65.37 -33.86 -39.71
CA GLY A 54 -65.64 -35.28 -39.97
C GLY A 54 -64.97 -36.24 -38.97
N GLY A 55 -64.10 -35.72 -38.09
CA GLY A 55 -63.33 -36.51 -37.13
C GLY A 55 -61.96 -36.99 -37.64
N ASN A 56 -61.52 -36.57 -38.83
CA ASN A 56 -60.20 -36.93 -39.33
C ASN A 56 -59.13 -36.10 -38.60
N GLN A 57 -58.19 -36.78 -37.93
CA GLN A 57 -57.07 -36.10 -37.26
C GLN A 57 -55.80 -36.14 -38.11
N VAL A 58 -55.16 -34.99 -38.28
CA VAL A 58 -53.81 -34.84 -38.83
C VAL A 58 -52.86 -34.32 -37.75
N SER A 59 -51.58 -34.68 -37.82
CA SER A 59 -50.57 -34.19 -36.89
C SER A 59 -49.20 -34.00 -37.53
N ALA A 60 -48.42 -33.08 -36.96
CA ALA A 60 -47.05 -32.78 -37.32
C ALA A 60 -46.21 -32.60 -36.05
N LYS A 61 -44.93 -32.97 -36.13
CA LYS A 61 -43.98 -32.88 -35.02
C LYS A 61 -42.95 -31.79 -35.29
N ALA A 62 -42.65 -31.01 -34.26
CA ALA A 62 -41.49 -30.11 -34.22
C ALA A 62 -40.52 -30.57 -33.14
N THR A 63 -39.22 -30.42 -33.40
CA THR A 63 -38.15 -30.64 -32.42
C THR A 63 -37.57 -29.28 -32.05
N ILE A 64 -37.67 -28.91 -30.77
CA ILE A 64 -37.18 -27.65 -30.23
C ILE A 64 -35.88 -27.95 -29.46
N THR A 65 -34.74 -27.57 -30.04
CA THR A 65 -33.43 -27.72 -29.40
C THR A 65 -33.16 -26.54 -28.46
N VAL A 66 -33.15 -26.80 -27.16
CA VAL A 66 -32.67 -25.85 -26.15
C VAL A 66 -31.17 -26.07 -25.96
N VAL A 67 -30.35 -25.08 -26.33
CA VAL A 67 -28.88 -25.13 -26.23
C VAL A 67 -28.37 -24.51 -24.91
N SER A 68 -27.29 -25.07 -24.35
CA SER A 68 -26.60 -24.52 -23.17
C SER A 68 -25.98 -23.16 -23.44
N THR A 69 -26.06 -22.25 -22.45
CA THR A 69 -25.33 -20.97 -22.51
C THR A 69 -23.81 -21.17 -22.59
N LYS A 70 -23.17 -20.35 -23.43
CA LYS A 70 -21.71 -20.18 -23.51
C LYS A 70 -21.24 -18.91 -22.79
N ALA A 71 -22.11 -18.31 -21.97
CA ALA A 71 -21.73 -17.19 -21.14
C ALA A 71 -20.56 -17.57 -20.24
N SER A 72 -19.55 -16.72 -20.19
CA SER A 72 -18.37 -16.96 -19.37
C SER A 72 -17.73 -15.64 -18.98
N ILE A 73 -16.93 -15.65 -17.92
CA ILE A 73 -16.14 -14.50 -17.52
C ILE A 73 -14.83 -14.97 -16.90
N LYS A 74 -13.76 -14.23 -17.15
CA LYS A 74 -12.40 -14.51 -16.70
C LYS A 74 -11.77 -13.24 -16.16
N ALA A 75 -11.16 -13.38 -15.00
CA ALA A 75 -10.31 -12.39 -14.35
C ALA A 75 -8.97 -13.04 -14.00
N LYS A 76 -7.99 -12.24 -13.62
CA LYS A 76 -6.66 -12.65 -13.15
C LYS A 76 -6.31 -11.91 -11.87
N ASP A 77 -5.47 -12.52 -11.04
CA ASP A 77 -4.89 -11.86 -9.87
C ASP A 77 -3.84 -10.81 -10.28
N SER A 78 -3.50 -9.89 -9.38
CA SER A 78 -2.40 -8.93 -9.55
C SER A 78 -1.71 -8.61 -8.23
N THR A 79 -0.49 -8.07 -8.32
CA THR A 79 0.28 -7.54 -7.19
C THR A 79 0.59 -6.07 -7.45
N LEU A 80 0.49 -5.23 -6.42
CA LEU A 80 0.82 -3.81 -6.45
C LEU A 80 1.72 -3.48 -5.25
N VAL A 81 2.61 -2.51 -5.38
CA VAL A 81 3.31 -1.91 -4.22
C VAL A 81 2.47 -0.76 -3.67
N ALA A 82 2.36 -0.69 -2.34
CA ALA A 82 1.63 0.36 -1.64
C ALA A 82 2.36 1.70 -1.69
N GLY A 83 1.65 2.77 -2.00
CA GLY A 83 2.12 4.15 -1.84
C GLY A 83 1.05 5.18 -2.16
N PRO A 84 1.33 6.48 -1.95
CA PRO A 84 0.37 7.57 -2.17
C PRO A 84 -0.04 7.75 -3.64
N ASP A 85 0.84 7.43 -4.59
CA ASP A 85 0.58 7.60 -6.02
C ASP A 85 0.13 6.32 -6.74
N THR A 86 0.24 5.15 -6.08
CA THR A 86 -0.25 3.87 -6.60
C THR A 86 -1.73 3.94 -6.95
N LYS A 87 -2.08 3.52 -8.16
CA LYS A 87 -3.45 3.49 -8.68
C LYS A 87 -3.80 2.07 -9.14
N TRP A 88 -5.09 1.76 -9.14
CA TRP A 88 -5.63 0.48 -9.61
C TRP A 88 -6.91 0.71 -10.40
N ASN A 89 -7.10 -0.05 -11.48
CA ASN A 89 -8.33 -0.07 -12.27
C ASN A 89 -8.86 -1.51 -12.38
N ALA A 90 -10.17 -1.69 -12.25
CA ALA A 90 -10.82 -2.99 -12.45
C ALA A 90 -10.57 -3.59 -13.86
N ALA A 91 -10.32 -2.75 -14.86
CA ALA A 91 -9.91 -3.21 -16.19
C ALA A 91 -8.57 -3.98 -16.16
N ASP A 92 -7.66 -3.65 -15.24
CA ASP A 92 -6.30 -4.23 -15.16
C ASP A 92 -6.32 -5.72 -14.81
N ASN A 93 -7.36 -6.16 -14.11
CA ASN A 93 -7.57 -7.53 -13.62
C ASN A 93 -8.63 -8.31 -14.43
N PHE A 94 -9.37 -7.65 -15.32
CA PHE A 94 -10.25 -8.31 -16.29
C PHE A 94 -9.43 -9.04 -17.37
N VAL A 95 -9.99 -10.11 -17.94
CA VAL A 95 -9.36 -10.87 -19.06
C VAL A 95 -10.30 -11.01 -20.24
N SER A 96 -11.53 -11.47 -20.01
CA SER A 96 -12.53 -11.66 -21.07
C SER A 96 -13.91 -11.96 -20.49
N ALA A 97 -14.98 -11.59 -21.17
CA ALA A 97 -16.32 -12.12 -20.95
C ALA A 97 -16.94 -12.55 -22.29
N THR A 98 -17.84 -13.53 -22.25
CA THR A 98 -18.65 -13.97 -23.40
C THR A 98 -20.13 -14.00 -23.07
N ASP A 99 -20.97 -13.80 -24.08
CA ASP A 99 -22.43 -13.88 -23.99
C ASP A 99 -22.95 -15.32 -24.14
N ALA A 100 -24.28 -15.44 -24.14
CA ALA A 100 -25.02 -16.69 -24.32
C ALA A 100 -24.54 -17.53 -25.52
N ASP A 101 -24.22 -16.87 -26.65
CA ASP A 101 -23.83 -17.52 -27.90
C ASP A 101 -22.30 -17.72 -28.00
N GLY A 102 -21.53 -17.11 -27.10
CA GLY A 102 -20.07 -17.18 -27.03
C GLY A 102 -19.36 -15.95 -27.64
N THR A 103 -20.10 -14.90 -27.99
CA THR A 103 -19.55 -13.63 -28.51
C THR A 103 -18.83 -12.87 -27.41
N GLY A 104 -17.69 -12.23 -27.72
CA GLY A 104 -16.94 -11.44 -26.75
C GLY A 104 -17.69 -10.17 -26.31
N ILE A 105 -17.68 -9.88 -25.01
CA ILE A 105 -18.35 -8.73 -24.40
C ILE A 105 -17.32 -7.66 -23.99
N ASP A 106 -17.65 -6.40 -24.25
CA ASP A 106 -16.92 -5.21 -23.79
C ASP A 106 -16.98 -5.07 -22.25
N PHE A 107 -15.84 -4.74 -21.62
CA PHE A 107 -15.72 -4.57 -20.17
C PHE A 107 -16.76 -3.61 -19.56
N LYS A 108 -17.21 -2.58 -20.29
CA LYS A 108 -18.24 -1.64 -19.80
C LYS A 108 -19.61 -2.28 -19.52
N ASN A 109 -19.85 -3.49 -20.05
CA ASN A 109 -21.08 -4.25 -19.83
C ASN A 109 -20.92 -5.29 -18.68
N VAL A 110 -19.74 -5.36 -18.05
CA VAL A 110 -19.45 -6.24 -16.91
C VAL A 110 -19.73 -5.48 -15.60
N ASN A 111 -20.52 -6.08 -14.72
CA ASN A 111 -20.71 -5.57 -13.37
C ASN A 111 -19.51 -5.95 -12.48
N VAL A 112 -18.93 -4.96 -11.79
CA VAL A 112 -17.79 -5.15 -10.89
C VAL A 112 -18.21 -4.79 -9.46
N SER A 113 -17.83 -5.62 -8.49
CA SER A 113 -18.03 -5.37 -7.06
C SER A 113 -16.78 -5.71 -6.24
N GLY A 114 -16.66 -5.06 -5.08
CA GLY A 114 -15.41 -4.99 -4.31
C GLY A 114 -14.74 -3.62 -4.45
N SER A 115 -13.68 -3.39 -3.71
CA SER A 115 -12.87 -2.17 -3.76
C SER A 115 -11.43 -2.50 -3.38
N VAL A 116 -10.46 -1.82 -4.00
CA VAL A 116 -9.03 -1.93 -3.69
C VAL A 116 -8.58 -0.60 -3.12
N ASP A 117 -7.82 -0.64 -2.02
CA ASP A 117 -7.12 0.52 -1.49
C ASP A 117 -5.61 0.37 -1.78
N PRO A 118 -5.10 0.91 -2.89
CA PRO A 118 -3.70 0.75 -3.28
C PRO A 118 -2.72 1.47 -2.34
N THR A 119 -3.20 2.28 -1.39
CA THR A 119 -2.35 2.93 -0.38
C THR A 119 -2.04 2.03 0.82
N LYS A 120 -2.68 0.85 0.93
CA LYS A 120 -2.60 -0.01 2.12
C LYS A 120 -2.23 -1.45 1.76
N PRO A 121 -1.14 -2.01 2.34
CA PRO A 121 -0.81 -3.42 2.18
C PRO A 121 -1.95 -4.33 2.67
N GLY A 122 -2.33 -5.31 1.85
CA GLY A 122 -3.49 -6.16 2.09
C GLY A 122 -3.84 -7.07 0.90
N LYS A 123 -4.92 -7.83 1.04
CA LYS A 123 -5.52 -8.59 -0.07
C LYS A 123 -6.96 -8.15 -0.26
N TYR A 124 -7.27 -7.73 -1.48
CA TYR A 124 -8.56 -7.20 -1.87
C TYR A 124 -9.20 -8.15 -2.88
N GLU A 125 -10.41 -8.61 -2.59
CA GLU A 125 -11.17 -9.47 -3.49
C GLU A 125 -12.10 -8.61 -4.35
N VAL A 126 -12.03 -8.78 -5.67
CA VAL A 126 -12.88 -8.10 -6.64
C VAL A 126 -13.63 -9.15 -7.45
N THR A 127 -14.95 -9.03 -7.51
CA THR A 127 -15.83 -9.93 -8.27
C THR A 127 -16.31 -9.24 -9.55
N TYR A 128 -16.11 -9.91 -10.67
CA TYR A 128 -16.61 -9.55 -11.99
C TYR A 128 -17.79 -10.45 -12.29
N SER A 129 -18.88 -9.89 -12.81
CA SER A 129 -20.12 -10.62 -13.07
C SER A 129 -20.83 -10.12 -14.32
N TYR A 130 -21.52 -11.04 -14.99
CA TYR A 130 -22.36 -10.76 -16.14
C TYR A 130 -23.60 -11.66 -16.10
N THR A 131 -24.72 -11.18 -16.61
CA THR A 131 -25.97 -11.95 -16.75
C THR A 131 -26.39 -11.90 -18.21
N ASP A 132 -26.58 -13.07 -18.84
CA ASP A 132 -26.98 -13.15 -20.25
C ASP A 132 -28.49 -12.90 -20.46
N ALA A 133 -28.91 -12.80 -21.72
CA ALA A 133 -30.31 -12.55 -22.09
C ALA A 133 -31.28 -13.70 -21.75
N GLY A 134 -30.79 -14.87 -21.34
CA GLY A 134 -31.58 -15.96 -20.79
C GLY A 134 -31.70 -15.93 -19.26
N GLY A 135 -31.03 -14.97 -18.60
CA GLY A 135 -30.97 -14.84 -17.15
C GLY A 135 -29.82 -15.61 -16.50
N ASN A 136 -28.90 -16.21 -17.27
CA ASN A 136 -27.79 -16.97 -16.71
C ASN A 136 -26.71 -16.03 -16.16
N GLN A 137 -26.47 -16.05 -14.86
CA GLN A 137 -25.41 -15.27 -14.23
C GLN A 137 -24.09 -16.06 -14.18
N VAL A 138 -23.02 -15.42 -14.63
CA VAL A 138 -21.64 -15.91 -14.51
C VAL A 138 -20.79 -14.92 -13.71
N SER A 139 -19.81 -15.43 -12.96
CA SER A 139 -18.89 -14.60 -12.19
C SER A 139 -17.48 -15.18 -12.13
N ALA A 140 -16.50 -14.29 -11.98
CA ALA A 140 -15.10 -14.60 -11.73
C ALA A 140 -14.55 -13.65 -10.67
N LYS A 141 -13.54 -14.10 -9.93
CA LYS A 141 -12.89 -13.31 -8.88
C LYS A 141 -11.44 -13.01 -9.26
N ALA A 142 -10.94 -11.88 -8.78
CA ALA A 142 -9.52 -11.55 -8.75
C ALA A 142 -9.11 -11.21 -7.32
N THR A 143 -7.93 -11.68 -6.92
CA THR A 143 -7.23 -11.26 -5.71
C THR A 143 -6.19 -10.21 -6.10
N ILE A 144 -6.37 -8.98 -5.63
CA ILE A 144 -5.40 -7.90 -5.79
C ILE A 144 -4.60 -7.85 -4.49
N THR A 145 -3.31 -8.19 -4.56
CA THR A 145 -2.40 -8.22 -3.41
C THR A 145 -1.57 -6.94 -3.39
N VAL A 146 -1.88 -6.03 -2.46
CA VAL A 146 -1.07 -4.84 -2.23
C VAL A 146 0.00 -5.21 -1.19
N VAL A 147 1.28 -4.94 -1.49
CA VAL A 147 2.41 -5.23 -0.59
C VAL A 147 3.10 -3.93 -0.14
N SER A 148 3.73 -3.92 1.01
CA SER A 148 4.58 -2.79 1.42
C SER A 148 5.75 -2.62 0.44
N SER A 149 6.12 -1.38 0.13
CA SER A 149 7.40 -1.07 -0.48
C SER A 149 8.56 -1.62 0.37
N LYS A 150 9.58 -2.15 -0.30
CA LYS A 150 10.85 -2.61 0.31
C LYS A 150 11.96 -1.56 0.21
N ALA A 151 11.62 -0.35 -0.22
CA ALA A 151 12.60 0.72 -0.33
C ALA A 151 13.12 1.13 1.05
N ASN A 152 14.39 1.51 1.10
CA ASN A 152 15.11 1.81 2.34
C ASN A 152 16.39 2.61 2.04
N ILE A 153 16.90 3.35 3.02
CA ILE A 153 18.19 4.03 2.94
C ILE A 153 19.02 3.73 4.19
N ASN A 154 20.25 3.27 3.99
CA ASN A 154 21.22 3.04 5.05
C ASN A 154 22.36 4.06 5.00
N GLY A 155 22.99 4.26 6.16
CA GLY A 155 24.05 5.23 6.38
C GLY A 155 24.47 5.21 7.85
N HIS A 156 25.72 5.60 8.11
CA HIS A 156 26.33 5.56 9.44
C HIS A 156 26.80 6.95 9.87
N ASP A 157 26.95 7.15 11.18
CA ASP A 157 27.60 8.35 11.74
C ASP A 157 29.12 8.19 11.67
N SER A 158 29.86 9.27 11.38
CA SER A 158 31.32 9.25 11.28
C SER A 158 32.00 10.34 12.13
N THR A 159 33.31 10.21 12.28
CA THR A 159 34.16 11.21 12.93
C THR A 159 35.42 11.39 12.08
N ILE A 160 35.81 12.64 11.83
CA ILE A 160 36.96 13.04 11.01
C ILE A 160 37.75 14.13 11.74
N ASP A 161 39.04 14.28 11.44
CA ASP A 161 39.87 15.35 11.98
C ASP A 161 39.76 16.62 11.12
N GLN A 162 40.07 17.77 11.73
CA GLN A 162 40.00 19.06 11.05
C GLN A 162 40.97 19.14 9.87
N GLY A 163 40.39 19.39 8.69
CA GLY A 163 41.05 19.45 7.39
C GLY A 163 40.97 18.16 6.55
N ASP A 164 40.31 17.10 7.05
CA ASP A 164 40.10 15.87 6.27
C ASP A 164 39.16 16.08 5.08
N SER A 165 39.33 15.30 4.02
CA SER A 165 38.41 15.28 2.87
C SER A 165 37.15 14.48 3.19
N TRP A 166 35.97 15.09 3.04
CA TRP A 166 34.68 14.41 3.20
C TRP A 166 33.79 14.57 1.97
N THR A 167 33.02 13.53 1.65
CA THR A 167 31.96 13.50 0.64
C THR A 167 30.73 12.76 1.18
N PRO A 168 29.51 13.06 0.70
CA PRO A 168 28.29 12.34 1.10
C PRO A 168 28.41 10.80 1.00
N GLN A 169 29.10 10.30 -0.03
CA GLN A 169 29.33 8.88 -0.25
C GLN A 169 30.11 8.20 0.89
N ASN A 170 30.88 8.94 1.70
CA ASN A 170 31.62 8.36 2.83
C ASN A 170 30.73 7.86 3.97
N ASN A 171 29.47 8.31 4.04
CA ASN A 171 28.54 8.02 5.14
C ASN A 171 27.25 7.30 4.66
N PHE A 172 27.23 6.82 3.42
CA PHE A 172 26.09 6.16 2.79
C PHE A 172 26.36 4.65 2.60
N ASP A 173 25.51 3.80 3.16
CA ASP A 173 25.71 2.34 3.19
C ASP A 173 24.91 1.58 2.11
N GLY A 174 24.30 2.31 1.18
CA GLY A 174 23.39 1.76 0.17
C GLY A 174 21.91 1.98 0.50
N GLY A 175 21.06 1.69 -0.47
CA GLY A 175 19.61 1.70 -0.33
C GLY A 175 18.95 0.67 -1.25
N THR A 176 17.62 0.58 -1.19
CA THR A 176 16.82 -0.29 -2.05
C THR A 176 15.61 0.43 -2.65
N ASP A 177 15.13 -0.08 -3.78
CA ASP A 177 13.86 0.31 -4.40
C ASP A 177 12.66 -0.47 -3.80
N ALA A 178 11.46 -0.21 -4.33
CA ALA A 178 10.20 -0.82 -3.90
C ALA A 178 10.19 -2.36 -4.00
N GLU A 179 10.80 -2.90 -5.05
CA GLU A 179 11.00 -4.34 -5.28
C GLU A 179 12.08 -4.95 -4.38
N GLY A 180 13.02 -4.14 -3.86
CA GLY A 180 14.16 -4.56 -3.05
C GLY A 180 15.47 -4.74 -3.83
N ASN A 181 15.58 -4.21 -5.04
CA ASN A 181 16.85 -4.11 -5.79
C ASN A 181 17.69 -2.95 -5.22
N VAL A 182 19.02 -2.97 -5.46
CA VAL A 182 19.93 -1.91 -5.00
C VAL A 182 19.93 -0.72 -5.94
N ILE A 183 19.79 0.49 -5.39
CA ILE A 183 19.81 1.78 -6.12
C ILE A 183 21.20 2.41 -6.17
N ASP A 184 21.50 3.19 -7.20
CA ASP A 184 22.75 3.98 -7.34
C ASP A 184 22.69 5.22 -6.44
N PHE A 185 23.83 5.65 -5.89
CA PHE A 185 23.91 6.89 -5.10
C PHE A 185 23.42 8.14 -5.85
N ARG A 186 23.47 8.14 -7.18
CA ARG A 186 22.95 9.22 -8.05
C ARG A 186 21.44 9.42 -7.93
N GLU A 187 20.70 8.43 -7.43
CA GLU A 187 19.25 8.48 -7.22
C GLU A 187 18.89 9.09 -5.85
N ILE A 188 19.89 9.38 -5.01
CA ILE A 188 19.73 9.91 -3.65
C ILE A 188 19.79 11.44 -3.67
N VAL A 189 18.76 12.07 -3.12
CA VAL A 189 18.78 13.50 -2.79
C VAL A 189 19.54 13.68 -1.48
N VAL A 190 20.57 14.53 -1.48
CA VAL A 190 21.41 14.82 -0.31
C VAL A 190 21.13 16.22 0.20
N GLU A 191 20.69 16.34 1.45
CA GLU A 191 20.52 17.63 2.13
C GLU A 191 21.55 17.79 3.26
N GLY A 192 22.02 19.02 3.46
CA GLY A 192 23.07 19.37 4.42
C GLY A 192 24.49 19.34 3.85
N THR A 193 25.43 19.92 4.59
CA THR A 193 26.84 20.09 4.20
C THR A 193 27.75 19.93 5.42
N VAL A 194 28.96 19.39 5.20
CA VAL A 194 30.02 19.31 6.22
C VAL A 194 31.14 20.27 5.86
N ASP A 195 31.52 21.17 6.77
CA ASP A 195 32.80 21.89 6.67
C ASP A 195 33.83 21.22 7.57
N SER A 196 34.71 20.43 6.99
CA SER A 196 35.78 19.73 7.73
C SER A 196 36.86 20.68 8.26
N ASN A 197 36.84 21.97 7.93
CA ASN A 197 37.77 22.95 8.49
C ASN A 197 37.29 23.53 9.83
N VAL A 198 36.02 23.30 10.20
CA VAL A 198 35.39 23.85 11.40
C VAL A 198 34.94 22.72 12.33
N PRO A 199 35.59 22.54 13.51
CA PRO A 199 35.21 21.52 14.48
C PRO A 199 33.77 21.68 14.97
N GLY A 200 33.00 20.58 15.00
CA GLY A 200 31.57 20.62 15.26
C GLY A 200 30.86 19.31 14.94
N LYS A 201 29.52 19.36 14.90
CA LYS A 201 28.67 18.24 14.46
C LYS A 201 27.74 18.70 13.35
N TYR A 202 27.87 18.04 12.20
CA TYR A 202 27.10 18.30 11.00
C TYR A 202 26.07 17.19 10.81
N LYS A 203 24.88 17.55 10.32
CA LYS A 203 23.86 16.59 9.91
C LYS A 203 23.74 16.58 8.41
N VAL A 204 23.64 15.39 7.84
CA VAL A 204 23.39 15.16 6.42
C VAL A 204 22.22 14.19 6.32
N THR A 205 21.26 14.49 5.45
CA THR A 205 20.05 13.69 5.24
C THR A 205 20.01 13.16 3.82
N TYR A 206 20.04 11.85 3.69
CA TYR A 206 19.80 11.14 2.44
C TYR A 206 18.30 10.92 2.30
N SER A 207 17.74 11.28 1.15
CA SER A 207 16.33 11.06 0.80
C SER A 207 16.21 10.32 -0.53
N TYR A 208 15.22 9.43 -0.62
CA TYR A 208 14.85 8.68 -1.82
C TYR A 208 13.32 8.64 -1.90
N THR A 209 12.78 8.50 -3.10
CA THR A 209 11.34 8.37 -3.33
C THR A 209 11.12 7.30 -4.38
N ASP A 210 10.32 6.27 -4.05
CA ASP A 210 10.00 5.20 -4.99
C ASP A 210 8.92 5.62 -6.02
N GLN A 211 8.63 4.75 -6.98
CA GLN A 211 7.73 5.07 -8.11
C GLN A 211 6.26 5.22 -7.66
N GLU A 212 5.95 4.64 -6.50
CA GLU A 212 4.68 4.72 -5.78
C GLU A 212 4.54 6.00 -4.93
N GLY A 213 5.60 6.81 -4.83
CA GLY A 213 5.64 8.10 -4.14
C GLY A 213 5.95 8.02 -2.64
N ASN A 214 6.41 6.88 -2.12
CA ASN A 214 6.83 6.76 -0.72
C ASN A 214 8.19 7.42 -0.52
N VAL A 215 8.29 8.33 0.45
CA VAL A 215 9.53 9.04 0.78
C VAL A 215 10.25 8.36 1.93
N PHE A 216 11.51 7.95 1.69
CA PHE A 216 12.39 7.38 2.70
C PHE A 216 13.50 8.38 3.02
N GLN A 217 13.88 8.46 4.30
CA GLN A 217 14.94 9.36 4.75
C GLN A 217 15.85 8.71 5.78
N LYS A 218 17.15 9.01 5.66
CA LYS A 218 18.19 8.63 6.61
C LYS A 218 19.07 9.82 6.93
N THR A 219 18.99 10.31 8.16
CA THR A 219 19.90 11.34 8.68
C THR A 219 21.08 10.69 9.39
N VAL A 220 22.28 11.21 9.11
CA VAL A 220 23.56 10.82 9.73
C VAL A 220 24.25 12.04 10.35
N THR A 221 25.11 11.79 11.34
CA THR A 221 25.93 12.81 12.02
C THR A 221 27.41 12.63 11.68
N ILE A 222 28.05 13.71 11.22
CA ILE A 222 29.50 13.77 11.00
C ILE A 222 30.09 14.68 12.09
N THR A 223 31.01 14.15 12.89
CA THR A 223 31.72 14.91 13.93
C THR A 223 33.10 15.32 13.42
N VAL A 224 33.39 16.62 13.36
CA VAL A 224 34.71 17.16 13.02
C VAL A 224 35.44 17.47 14.33
N LEU A 225 36.56 16.81 14.58
CA LEU A 225 37.41 17.05 15.76
C LEU A 225 38.43 18.16 15.49
N ALA A 226 38.71 18.98 16.50
CA ALA A 226 39.76 20.01 16.41
C ALA A 226 41.13 19.35 16.28
N LYS A 227 41.96 19.84 15.34
CA LYS A 227 43.30 19.30 15.15
C LYS A 227 44.12 19.50 16.42
N HIS A 228 44.72 18.42 16.93
CA HIS A 228 45.55 18.48 18.13
C HIS A 228 46.74 19.44 17.92
N SER A 229 46.69 20.61 18.56
CA SER A 229 47.81 21.54 18.59
C SER A 229 48.94 20.93 19.42
N ASN A 230 49.97 20.43 18.73
CA ASN A 230 51.19 19.92 19.35
C ASN A 230 51.75 20.99 20.31
N PRO A 231 51.99 20.69 21.60
CA PRO A 231 52.32 21.72 22.59
C PRO A 231 53.57 22.50 22.17
N THR A 232 53.43 23.81 22.05
CA THR A 232 54.54 24.72 21.76
C THR A 232 55.58 24.62 22.87
N ASN A 233 56.81 24.26 22.52
CA ASN A 233 57.94 24.20 23.44
C ASN A 233 58.02 25.49 24.28
N PRO A 234 58.09 25.42 25.63
CA PRO A 234 58.08 26.62 26.47
C PRO A 234 59.18 27.60 26.07
N THR A 235 58.79 28.86 25.82
CA THR A 235 59.75 29.94 25.61
C THR A 235 60.62 30.10 26.85
N ASN A 236 61.93 30.00 26.68
CA ASN A 236 62.93 30.13 27.74
C ASN A 236 62.65 31.39 28.60
N PRO A 237 62.53 31.28 29.94
CA PRO A 237 62.19 32.42 30.79
C PRO A 237 63.19 33.56 30.62
N THR A 238 62.66 34.78 30.46
CA THR A 238 63.47 36.00 30.38
C THR A 238 64.26 36.20 31.67
N ASN A 239 65.57 36.44 31.53
CA ASN A 239 66.50 36.65 32.64
C ASN A 239 66.01 37.76 33.60
N PRO A 240 66.04 37.57 34.94
CA PRO A 240 65.51 38.56 35.89
C PRO A 240 66.22 39.92 35.80
N THR A 241 65.46 41.00 35.75
CA THR A 241 65.98 42.36 35.93
C THR A 241 66.31 42.61 37.41
N ASN A 242 67.57 42.93 37.68
CA ASN A 242 68.07 43.22 39.04
C ASN A 242 67.38 44.49 39.63
N PRO A 243 66.98 44.52 40.91
CA PRO A 243 66.09 45.57 41.43
C PRO A 243 66.82 46.87 41.78
N THR A 244 66.12 48.00 41.62
CA THR A 244 66.53 49.32 42.12
C THR A 244 65.97 49.59 43.52
N ASN A 245 66.83 50.03 44.44
CA ASN A 245 66.49 50.34 45.84
C ASN A 245 65.70 51.68 45.96
N PRO A 246 64.90 51.92 47.03
CA PRO A 246 63.84 52.92 47.01
C PRO A 246 64.23 54.32 47.53
N THR A 247 63.31 55.29 47.36
CA THR A 247 63.27 56.58 48.08
C THR A 247 61.86 56.84 48.65
N ASN A 248 61.79 57.64 49.73
CA ASN A 248 60.67 57.72 50.68
C ASN A 248 60.84 58.98 51.57
N PRO A 249 59.80 59.60 52.17
CA PRO A 249 58.36 59.68 51.86
C PRO A 249 57.87 61.14 51.62
N THR A 250 56.58 61.36 51.32
CA THR A 250 55.88 62.62 51.73
C THR A 250 54.37 62.39 51.92
N ILE A 251 53.80 63.03 52.95
CA ILE A 251 52.43 62.97 53.53
C ILE A 251 52.19 64.35 54.21
N PRO A 252 50.97 64.89 54.47
CA PRO A 252 49.58 64.45 54.19
C PRO A 252 48.71 65.48 53.41
N THR A 253 47.42 65.17 53.19
CA THR A 253 46.32 66.05 53.65
C THR A 253 45.07 65.21 54.02
N ASP A 254 44.32 65.65 55.04
CA ASP A 254 43.03 65.12 55.56
C ASP A 254 41.85 65.69 54.72
N SER A 255 40.55 65.32 54.77
CA SER A 255 39.67 64.58 55.71
C SER A 255 38.59 63.79 54.90
N THR A 256 37.60 63.04 55.41
CA THR A 256 36.97 62.91 56.75
C THR A 256 36.38 61.49 56.95
N GLN A 257 35.91 61.16 58.16
CA GLN A 257 35.42 59.83 58.56
C GLN A 257 33.97 59.48 58.15
N THR A 258 33.65 58.18 58.08
CA THR A 258 32.46 57.62 58.77
C THR A 258 32.70 56.17 59.22
N VAL A 259 32.01 55.78 60.31
CA VAL A 259 32.15 54.51 61.08
C VAL A 259 30.72 54.16 61.58
N ILE A 260 30.23 52.94 61.80
CA ILE A 260 30.71 51.62 62.29
C ILE A 260 29.87 50.51 61.57
N SER A 261 30.04 49.19 61.65
CA SER A 261 30.85 48.21 62.44
C SER A 261 30.95 46.90 61.62
N GLY A 262 31.09 45.71 62.24
CA GLY A 262 30.53 44.50 61.57
C GLY A 262 30.95 43.09 62.01
N ASN A 263 32.11 42.88 62.64
CA ASN A 263 32.54 41.65 63.35
C ASN A 263 32.33 40.24 62.72
N SER A 264 33.45 39.54 62.42
CA SER A 264 33.67 38.08 62.52
C SER A 264 32.75 37.06 61.81
N GLY A 265 33.33 36.21 60.95
CA GLY A 265 32.66 35.01 60.43
C GLY A 265 33.49 34.13 59.49
N THR A 266 34.41 33.30 60.01
CA THR A 266 35.15 32.32 59.19
C THR A 266 34.31 31.08 58.86
N ARG A 267 33.94 30.86 57.59
CA ARG A 267 33.57 29.51 57.10
C ARG A 267 33.64 29.36 55.57
N LEU A 268 34.26 28.27 55.14
CA LEU A 268 34.17 27.65 53.81
C LEU A 268 34.17 26.13 54.02
N PRO A 269 33.69 25.32 53.05
CA PRO A 269 32.50 25.51 52.21
C PRO A 269 31.43 24.48 52.61
N HIS A 270 30.27 24.44 51.93
CA HIS A 270 29.39 23.27 51.87
C HIS A 270 28.91 23.07 50.42
N THR A 271 28.63 21.81 50.04
CA THR A 271 28.33 21.42 48.66
C THR A 271 26.84 21.09 48.47
N GLY A 272 26.23 21.66 47.44
CA GLY A 272 24.93 21.25 46.92
C GLY A 272 23.87 22.33 46.98
N GLU A 273 23.79 23.13 45.91
CA GLU A 273 22.66 24.03 45.65
C GLU A 273 22.29 23.90 44.16
N ARG A 274 20.99 23.98 43.84
CA ARG A 274 20.46 23.83 42.47
C ARG A 274 19.79 25.12 42.04
N GLU A 275 20.45 25.89 41.19
CA GLU A 275 19.76 26.85 40.32
C GLU A 275 19.09 26.07 39.18
N GLY A 276 17.81 26.35 38.91
CA GLY A 276 16.99 25.63 37.93
C GLY A 276 16.82 26.40 36.63
N ILE A 277 16.74 25.68 35.51
CA ILE A 277 16.25 26.19 34.22
C ILE A 277 15.15 25.23 33.71
N GLU A 278 14.18 25.78 33.00
CA GLU A 278 12.83 25.24 32.84
C GLU A 278 12.73 23.96 32.00
N ALA A 279 11.87 23.03 32.44
CA ALA A 279 11.48 21.85 31.68
C ALA A 279 10.06 22.03 31.12
N SER A 280 9.96 22.55 29.90
CA SER A 280 8.66 22.65 29.21
C SER A 280 8.21 21.27 28.70
N LEU A 281 7.11 20.75 29.23
CA LEU A 281 6.52 19.50 28.74
C LEU A 281 5.76 19.73 27.43
N TRP A 282 5.99 18.85 26.46
CA TRP A 282 4.92 18.34 25.60
C TRP A 282 4.97 16.81 25.56
N GLY A 283 3.85 16.18 25.89
CA GLY A 283 3.73 14.72 25.97
C GLY A 283 3.21 14.09 24.68
N GLY A 284 3.53 12.82 24.47
CA GLY A 284 3.13 12.03 23.29
C GLY A 284 3.00 10.54 23.62
N LEU A 285 2.19 10.19 24.62
CA LEU A 285 1.97 8.81 25.06
C LEU A 285 0.98 8.10 24.13
N ILE A 286 1.40 7.02 23.46
CA ILE A 286 0.46 5.96 23.03
C ILE A 286 0.93 4.59 23.54
N VAL A 287 0.03 4.04 24.35
CA VAL A 287 -0.03 2.75 25.04
C VAL A 287 0.27 1.54 24.16
N ALA A 288 1.04 0.58 24.70
CA ALA A 288 1.03 -0.84 24.30
C ALA A 288 0.21 -1.67 25.30
N ILE A 289 0.01 -2.98 25.08
CA ILE A 289 -0.88 -3.97 25.78
C ILE A 289 -2.15 -4.23 24.92
N SER A 290 -2.62 -5.46 24.66
CA SER A 290 -2.23 -6.81 25.15
C SER A 290 -2.36 -7.92 24.08
N THR A 291 -1.75 -9.07 24.39
CA THR A 291 -1.94 -10.38 23.73
C THR A 291 -3.37 -10.94 23.81
N LEU A 292 -3.67 -11.90 22.93
CA LEU A 292 -4.69 -12.93 23.19
C LEU A 292 -4.11 -14.31 22.79
N LEU A 293 -4.32 -15.34 23.61
CA LEU A 293 -3.94 -16.72 23.28
C LEU A 293 -5.05 -17.41 22.48
N GLY A 294 -4.65 -18.25 21.52
CA GLY A 294 -5.51 -19.20 20.82
C GLY A 294 -4.88 -20.59 20.80
N ILE A 295 -5.21 -21.44 21.78
CA ILE A 295 -4.81 -22.85 21.79
C ILE A 295 -5.81 -23.65 20.96
N LEU A 296 -5.35 -24.34 19.92
CA LEU A 296 -6.10 -25.44 19.31
C LEU A 296 -5.14 -26.54 18.85
N GLY A 297 -5.30 -27.76 19.40
CA GLY A 297 -4.49 -28.91 19.05
C GLY A 297 -5.14 -29.76 17.96
N ILE A 298 -4.32 -30.43 17.13
CA ILE A 298 -4.77 -31.50 16.25
C ILE A 298 -3.92 -32.76 16.52
N ASP A 299 -4.60 -33.84 16.90
CA ASP A 299 -4.03 -35.17 17.12
C ASP A 299 -3.52 -35.77 15.80
N ARG A 300 -2.37 -36.45 15.82
CA ARG A 300 -1.82 -37.20 14.69
C ARG A 300 -1.54 -38.66 15.07
N LYS A 301 -2.61 -39.44 15.19
CA LYS A 301 -2.53 -40.90 15.28
C LYS A 301 -1.98 -41.51 13.99
N ARG A 302 -0.92 -42.30 14.17
CA ARG A 302 -0.58 -43.56 13.48
C ARG A 302 -1.08 -43.74 12.05
N LYS A 303 -0.15 -43.78 11.09
CA LYS A 303 -0.26 -44.77 10.00
C LYS A 303 0.01 -46.16 10.55
N GLN A 304 -0.63 -47.18 9.96
CA GLN A 304 -0.28 -48.58 10.18
C GLN A 304 0.92 -48.96 9.30
N ASN A 305 1.80 -49.78 9.88
CA ASN A 305 2.42 -50.94 9.24
C ASN A 305 2.13 -52.13 10.17
#